data_AF-A0A1G1GYB0-F1
#
_entry.id   AF-A0A1G1GYB0-F1
#
_cell.length_a   1.000
_cell.length_b   1.000
_cell.length_c   1.000
_cell.angle_alpha   90.00
_cell.angle_beta   90.00
_cell.angle_gamma   90.00
#
_symmetry.space_group_name_H-M   'P 1'
#
loop_
_entity.id
_entity.type
_entity.pdbx_description
1 polymer ?
#
loop_
_entity_poly.entity_id
_entity_poly.type
_entity_poly.pdbx_seq_one_letter_code
_entity_poly.pdbx_strand_id
1 'polypeptide(L)'
;MNGIGIEIRTFLVEGFSTGCQIMIKKIIKISAIIFIISLVFLGIAVYKFAKDIPDANLIKNYRPDLATEVYDVSGKVIAQYFDKKNRIWVPLSEISNSLIDAVITAEDDTFFEHTGFNYKEIWNAFLENWEKGRFVRGGSTITQQLAKNVFLYKKKTIERKTKEVFLTYQIEKLIPKKRILELYLNEVEWGDGLYGIEAASRFYFDKHAYEINLSESAILASMLPNPKYFDPYKRLPRVIKRQQKILQLMLEGKKITKDEYEKALNYKLILREEKAEKRFNIENLKYKNNKETACYKQLIEEYLLERFGEDRLYRGGLKIKTGFDIEVNNTISKIIAENSSKIVNVFVALEGDILKSIICINITESETDKIRKELESLGPPYNFYNYKIINADEIPWDGLILETPGKQVS
;
A
#
# COMPACT_ATOMS: atom_id res chain seq x y z
N MET A 1 -55.44 -83.26 14.42
CA MET A 1 -54.18 -82.62 14.00
C MET A 1 -54.39 -81.16 13.57
N ASN A 2 -55.12 -80.34 14.35
CA ASN A 2 -55.43 -78.94 13.97
C ASN A 2 -54.78 -77.88 14.89
N GLY A 3 -53.92 -78.27 15.82
CA GLY A 3 -53.27 -77.33 16.76
C GLY A 3 -51.93 -76.76 16.29
N ILE A 4 -51.22 -77.45 15.39
CA ILE A 4 -49.80 -77.13 15.09
C ILE A 4 -49.66 -76.01 14.04
N GLY A 5 -50.65 -75.86 13.14
CA GLY A 5 -50.57 -74.88 12.04
C GLY A 5 -50.92 -73.43 12.42
N ILE A 6 -51.66 -73.22 13.51
CA ILE A 6 -52.05 -71.87 13.96
C ILE A 6 -50.93 -71.25 14.80
N GLU A 7 -50.27 -72.02 15.68
CA GLU A 7 -49.13 -71.51 16.46
C GLU A 7 -47.94 -71.07 15.61
N ILE A 8 -47.63 -71.78 14.51
CA ILE A 8 -46.51 -71.43 13.62
C ILE A 8 -46.77 -70.12 12.86
N ARG A 9 -48.02 -69.84 12.47
CA ARG A 9 -48.38 -68.60 11.75
C ARG A 9 -48.34 -67.37 12.67
N THR A 10 -48.78 -67.50 13.91
CA THR A 10 -48.75 -66.40 14.89
C THR A 10 -47.31 -66.10 15.32
N PHE A 11 -46.49 -67.14 15.54
CA PHE A 11 -45.09 -66.99 15.93
C PHE A 11 -44.22 -66.34 14.83
N LEU A 12 -44.46 -66.66 13.55
CA LEU A 12 -43.74 -66.06 12.43
C LEU A 12 -44.13 -64.59 12.19
N VAL A 13 -45.40 -64.22 12.37
CA VAL A 13 -45.87 -62.83 12.17
C VAL A 13 -45.45 -61.92 13.33
N GLU A 14 -45.53 -62.40 14.58
CA GLU A 14 -45.09 -61.63 15.75
C GLU A 14 -43.55 -61.48 15.81
N GLY A 15 -42.80 -62.54 15.47
CA GLY A 15 -41.34 -62.51 15.39
C GLY A 15 -40.79 -61.59 14.28
N PHE A 16 -41.49 -61.50 13.14
CA PHE A 16 -41.13 -60.58 12.06
C PHE A 16 -41.44 -59.12 12.41
N SER A 17 -42.55 -58.87 13.13
CA SER A 17 -42.91 -57.52 13.61
C SER A 17 -41.94 -56.99 14.69
N THR A 18 -41.51 -57.84 15.62
CA THR A 18 -40.55 -57.49 16.67
C THR A 18 -39.14 -57.31 16.12
N GLY A 19 -38.70 -58.15 15.18
CA GLY A 19 -37.44 -57.97 14.46
C GLY A 19 -37.38 -56.64 13.69
N CYS A 20 -38.47 -56.28 13.00
CA CYS A 20 -38.60 -55.00 12.29
C CYS A 20 -38.58 -53.80 13.25
N GLN A 21 -39.30 -53.86 14.38
CA GLN A 21 -39.26 -52.82 15.41
C GLN A 21 -37.87 -52.65 16.05
N ILE A 22 -37.14 -53.74 16.28
CA ILE A 22 -35.76 -53.71 16.79
C ILE A 22 -34.83 -53.08 15.75
N MET A 23 -34.97 -53.42 14.47
CA MET A 23 -34.21 -52.80 13.37
C MET A 23 -34.48 -51.31 13.25
N ILE A 24 -35.75 -50.87 13.29
CA ILE A 24 -36.13 -49.45 13.23
C ILE A 24 -35.55 -48.68 14.43
N LYS A 25 -35.66 -49.22 15.65
CA LYS A 25 -35.05 -48.61 16.85
C LYS A 25 -33.53 -48.49 16.75
N LYS A 26 -32.85 -49.47 16.14
CA LYS A 26 -31.40 -49.41 15.86
C LYS A 26 -31.06 -48.33 14.83
N ILE A 27 -31.81 -48.25 13.73
CA ILE A 27 -31.61 -47.23 12.68
C ILE A 27 -31.79 -45.82 13.25
N ILE A 28 -32.85 -45.58 14.04
CA ILE A 28 -33.09 -44.29 14.70
C ILE A 28 -31.96 -43.93 15.67
N LYS A 29 -31.43 -44.89 16.44
CA LYS A 29 -30.29 -44.64 17.32
C LYS A 29 -29.02 -44.30 16.53
N ILE A 30 -28.74 -45.02 15.45
CA ILE A 30 -27.57 -44.77 14.60
C ILE A 30 -27.69 -43.40 13.92
N SER A 31 -28.85 -43.04 13.39
CA SER A 31 -29.07 -41.73 12.76
C SER A 31 -28.95 -40.59 13.77
N ALA A 32 -29.45 -40.76 14.99
CA ALA A 32 -29.28 -39.79 16.07
C ALA A 32 -27.80 -39.62 16.46
N ILE A 33 -27.02 -40.71 16.53
CA ILE A 33 -25.58 -40.65 16.78
C ILE A 33 -24.85 -39.92 15.66
N ILE A 34 -25.14 -40.25 14.39
CA ILE A 34 -24.55 -39.57 13.23
C ILE A 34 -24.91 -38.08 13.24
N PHE A 35 -26.15 -37.73 13.59
CA PHE A 35 -26.58 -36.34 13.71
C PHE A 35 -25.82 -35.60 14.81
N ILE A 36 -25.69 -36.17 16.01
CA ILE A 36 -24.90 -35.57 17.10
C ILE A 36 -23.43 -35.40 16.67
N ILE A 37 -22.84 -36.42 16.06
CA ILE A 37 -21.47 -36.34 15.53
C ILE A 37 -21.36 -35.22 14.49
N SER A 38 -22.34 -35.08 13.59
CA SER A 38 -22.35 -33.99 12.59
C SER A 38 -22.45 -32.60 13.23
N LEU A 39 -23.23 -32.44 14.31
CA LEU A 39 -23.30 -31.20 15.08
C LEU A 39 -21.99 -30.89 15.80
N VAL A 40 -21.31 -31.92 16.34
CA VAL A 40 -19.98 -31.76 16.94
C VAL A 40 -18.97 -31.33 15.88
N PHE A 41 -18.96 -31.97 14.71
CA PHE A 41 -18.07 -31.56 13.61
C PHE A 41 -18.39 -30.15 13.09
N LEU A 42 -19.67 -29.79 12.98
CA LEU A 42 -20.10 -28.43 12.61
C LEU A 42 -19.65 -27.42 13.68
N GLY A 43 -19.81 -27.74 14.97
CA GLY A 43 -19.34 -26.92 16.07
C GLY A 43 -17.82 -26.73 16.05
N ILE A 44 -17.05 -27.79 15.80
CA ILE A 44 -15.59 -27.72 15.64
C ILE A 44 -15.23 -26.86 14.42
N ALA A 45 -15.94 -27.01 13.30
CA ALA A 45 -15.71 -26.22 12.09
C ALA A 45 -15.98 -24.73 12.32
N VAL A 46 -17.11 -24.40 12.98
CA VAL A 46 -17.46 -23.03 13.36
C VAL A 46 -16.44 -22.45 14.35
N TYR A 47 -16.05 -23.23 15.36
CA TYR A 47 -15.05 -22.82 16.34
C TYR A 47 -13.69 -22.52 15.70
N LYS A 48 -13.20 -23.40 14.82
CA LYS A 48 -11.96 -23.16 14.06
C LYS A 48 -12.08 -21.93 13.18
N PHE A 49 -13.18 -21.81 12.42
CA PHE A 49 -13.43 -20.65 11.58
C PHE A 49 -13.42 -19.34 12.36
N ALA A 50 -14.09 -19.29 13.52
CA ALA A 50 -14.16 -18.12 14.38
C ALA A 50 -12.79 -17.78 15.00
N LYS A 51 -12.03 -18.79 15.43
CA LYS A 51 -10.67 -18.61 15.97
C LYS A 51 -9.69 -18.06 14.93
N ASP A 52 -9.91 -18.35 13.66
CA ASP A 52 -9.08 -17.87 12.55
C ASP A 52 -9.45 -16.46 12.06
N ILE A 53 -10.46 -15.80 12.64
CA ILE A 53 -10.78 -14.39 12.34
C ILE A 53 -9.81 -13.50 13.14
N PRO A 54 -9.05 -12.62 12.48
CA PRO A 54 -8.20 -11.65 13.17
C PRO A 54 -8.99 -10.73 14.11
N ASP A 55 -8.35 -10.29 15.20
CA ASP A 55 -8.96 -9.31 16.11
C ASP A 55 -9.07 -7.93 15.44
N ALA A 56 -10.29 -7.50 15.17
CA ALA A 56 -10.58 -6.21 14.57
C ALA A 56 -10.18 -5.03 15.47
N ASN A 57 -10.02 -5.21 16.79
CA ASN A 57 -9.62 -4.11 17.69
C ASN A 57 -8.24 -3.54 17.34
N LEU A 58 -7.38 -4.31 16.67
CA LEU A 58 -6.10 -3.83 16.15
C LEU A 58 -6.27 -2.63 15.21
N ILE A 59 -7.45 -2.43 14.59
CA ILE A 59 -7.69 -1.30 13.70
C ILE A 59 -7.59 0.06 14.41
N LYS A 60 -7.92 0.10 15.71
CA LYS A 60 -7.89 1.34 16.51
C LYS A 60 -6.48 1.93 16.59
N ASN A 61 -5.49 1.04 16.75
CA ASN A 61 -4.08 1.39 16.88
C ASN A 61 -3.27 0.87 15.69
N TYR A 62 -3.89 0.72 14.52
CA TYR A 62 -3.23 0.16 13.36
C TYR A 62 -2.06 1.04 12.93
N ARG A 63 -0.88 0.44 12.88
CA ARG A 63 0.37 1.06 12.43
C ARG A 63 0.93 0.22 11.30
N PRO A 64 0.76 0.66 10.04
CA PRO A 64 1.35 -0.05 8.91
C PRO A 64 2.88 0.14 8.88
N ASP A 65 3.58 -0.78 8.21
CA ASP A 65 4.96 -0.54 7.81
C ASP A 65 5.02 0.69 6.91
N LEU A 66 5.98 1.57 7.17
CA LEU A 66 6.18 2.82 6.43
C LEU A 66 7.61 2.89 5.88
N ALA A 67 7.73 3.50 4.71
CA ALA A 67 9.01 3.80 4.09
C ALA A 67 9.74 4.88 4.92
N THR A 68 11.03 4.70 5.13
CA THR A 68 11.91 5.74 5.65
C THR A 68 12.23 6.73 4.54
N GLU A 69 12.16 8.03 4.86
CA GLU A 69 12.48 9.12 3.95
C GLU A 69 13.71 9.89 4.43
N VAL A 70 14.66 10.10 3.53
CA VAL A 70 15.84 10.95 3.74
C VAL A 70 15.67 12.23 2.95
N TYR A 71 15.84 13.36 3.61
CA TYR A 71 15.67 14.70 3.06
C TYR A 71 17.00 15.45 3.00
N ASP A 72 17.21 16.20 1.93
CA ASP A 72 18.31 17.18 1.84
C ASP A 72 18.00 18.46 2.65
N VAL A 73 18.94 19.41 2.64
CA VAL A 73 18.81 20.71 3.31
C VAL A 73 17.62 21.55 2.82
N SER A 74 17.13 21.31 1.61
CA SER A 74 15.97 22.01 1.04
C SER A 74 14.63 21.35 1.42
N GLY A 75 14.67 20.18 2.05
CA GLY A 75 13.50 19.37 2.37
C GLY A 75 13.05 18.45 1.24
N LYS A 76 13.85 18.28 0.18
CA LYS A 76 13.56 17.35 -0.92
C LYS A 76 13.96 15.94 -0.53
N VAL A 77 13.10 14.98 -0.85
CA VAL A 77 13.39 13.56 -0.64
C VAL A 77 14.49 13.10 -1.59
N ILE A 78 15.63 12.71 -1.03
CA ILE A 78 16.78 12.21 -1.80
C ILE A 78 16.82 10.69 -1.82
N ALA A 79 16.43 10.02 -0.73
CA ALA A 79 16.38 8.56 -0.63
C ALA A 79 15.12 8.08 0.08
N GLN A 80 14.64 6.90 -0.31
CA GLN A 80 13.54 6.20 0.36
C GLN A 80 13.93 4.73 0.55
N TYR A 81 13.76 4.22 1.76
CA TYR A 81 14.08 2.84 2.11
C TYR A 81 12.83 2.12 2.61
N PHE A 82 12.50 1.01 1.97
CA PHE A 82 11.37 0.15 2.32
C PHE A 82 11.65 -1.30 1.91
N ASP A 83 10.96 -2.25 2.54
CA ASP A 83 11.07 -3.69 2.22
C ASP A 83 10.25 -4.03 0.96
N LYS A 84 8.93 -4.23 1.12
CA LYS A 84 8.03 -4.64 0.00
C LYS A 84 7.00 -3.60 -0.38
N LYS A 85 6.68 -2.70 0.55
CA LYS A 85 5.62 -1.72 0.39
C LYS A 85 6.23 -0.33 0.56
N ASN A 86 6.37 0.41 -0.54
CA ASN A 86 6.63 1.83 -0.44
C ASN A 86 5.34 2.51 0.03
N ARG A 87 5.27 2.78 1.33
CA ARG A 87 4.14 3.43 1.98
C ARG A 87 4.57 4.71 2.68
N ILE A 88 3.95 5.81 2.31
CA ILE A 88 4.09 7.09 2.99
C ILE A 88 2.74 7.43 3.60
N TRP A 89 2.73 7.63 4.92
CA TRP A 89 1.52 8.01 5.62
C TRP A 89 1.23 9.50 5.43
N VAL A 90 -0.03 9.82 5.15
CA VAL A 90 -0.55 11.19 5.12
C VAL A 90 -1.89 11.25 5.87
N PRO A 91 -2.11 12.22 6.78
CA PRO A 91 -3.40 12.38 7.43
C PRO A 91 -4.47 12.82 6.41
N LEU A 92 -5.73 12.48 6.67
CA LEU A 92 -6.84 12.78 5.75
C LEU A 92 -6.97 14.28 5.45
N SER A 93 -6.59 15.14 6.39
CA SER A 93 -6.58 16.60 6.24
C SER A 93 -5.54 17.13 5.27
N GLU A 94 -4.51 16.34 4.93
CA GLU A 94 -3.45 16.68 3.97
C GLU A 94 -3.67 15.97 2.62
N ILE A 95 -4.91 15.58 2.32
CA ILE A 95 -5.32 15.01 1.04
C ILE A 95 -6.30 15.98 0.39
N SER A 96 -6.14 16.25 -0.91
CA SER A 96 -7.05 17.18 -1.61
C SER A 96 -8.50 16.66 -1.58
N ASN A 97 -9.46 17.58 -1.40
CA ASN A 97 -10.88 17.20 -1.38
C ASN A 97 -11.33 16.54 -2.68
N SER A 98 -10.85 17.06 -3.82
CA SER A 98 -11.11 16.48 -5.14
C SER A 98 -10.64 15.02 -5.24
N LEU A 99 -9.52 14.68 -4.60
CA LEU A 99 -8.99 13.33 -4.57
C LEU A 99 -9.82 12.40 -3.68
N ILE A 100 -10.17 12.86 -2.49
CA ILE A 100 -11.11 12.16 -1.60
C ILE A 100 -12.42 11.87 -2.35
N ASP A 101 -12.99 12.89 -3.00
CA ASP A 101 -14.26 12.77 -3.69
C ASP A 101 -14.20 11.85 -4.90
N ALA A 102 -13.13 11.93 -5.69
CA ALA A 102 -12.92 11.04 -6.83
C ALA A 102 -12.82 9.57 -6.40
N VAL A 103 -12.11 9.28 -5.30
CA VAL A 103 -11.98 7.92 -4.76
C VAL A 103 -13.33 7.40 -4.26
N ILE A 104 -14.05 8.21 -3.47
CA ILE A 104 -15.38 7.84 -2.99
C ILE A 104 -16.31 7.58 -4.18
N THR A 105 -16.35 8.47 -5.17
CA THR A 105 -17.20 8.29 -6.36
C THR A 105 -16.81 7.05 -7.18
N ALA A 106 -15.53 6.70 -7.25
CA ALA A 106 -15.08 5.55 -8.03
C ALA A 106 -15.33 4.20 -7.32
N GLU A 107 -15.18 4.15 -6.00
CA GLU A 107 -15.17 2.90 -5.24
C GLU A 107 -16.44 2.66 -4.43
N ASP A 108 -17.06 3.71 -3.90
CA ASP A 108 -18.16 3.62 -2.93
C ASP A 108 -18.90 4.96 -2.78
N ASP A 109 -19.73 5.32 -3.76
CA ASP A 109 -20.32 6.66 -3.92
C ASP A 109 -21.20 7.13 -2.74
N THR A 110 -21.75 6.17 -1.99
CA THR A 110 -22.61 6.37 -0.81
C THR A 110 -21.89 6.00 0.49
N PHE A 111 -20.54 6.01 0.49
CA PHE A 111 -19.69 5.60 1.62
C PHE A 111 -20.12 6.13 3.00
N PHE A 112 -20.53 7.40 3.05
CA PHE A 112 -20.95 8.06 4.29
C PHE A 112 -22.39 7.74 4.72
N GLU A 113 -23.20 7.13 3.85
CA GLU A 113 -24.62 6.85 4.08
C GLU A 113 -24.84 5.45 4.68
N HIS A 114 -23.96 4.48 4.41
CA HIS A 114 -24.11 3.10 4.86
C HIS A 114 -23.12 2.70 5.95
N THR A 115 -23.40 1.61 6.68
CA THR A 115 -22.53 1.04 7.73
C THR A 115 -21.75 -0.17 7.21
N GLY A 116 -20.86 0.06 6.25
CA GLY A 116 -19.96 -0.95 5.69
C GLY A 116 -20.48 -1.79 4.51
N PHE A 117 -21.79 -1.81 4.27
CA PHE A 117 -22.37 -2.53 3.14
C PHE A 117 -23.35 -1.67 2.36
N ASN A 118 -23.14 -1.60 1.04
CA ASN A 118 -24.08 -0.97 0.12
C ASN A 118 -24.95 -2.05 -0.53
N TYR A 119 -26.09 -2.37 0.11
CA TYR A 119 -26.99 -3.43 -0.36
C TYR A 119 -27.57 -3.14 -1.76
N LYS A 120 -27.80 -1.87 -2.07
CA LYS A 120 -28.30 -1.43 -3.38
C LYS A 120 -27.27 -1.73 -4.47
N GLU A 121 -26.01 -1.35 -4.27
CA GLU A 121 -24.95 -1.63 -5.25
C GLU A 121 -24.59 -3.11 -5.34
N ILE A 122 -24.69 -3.87 -4.25
CA ILE A 122 -24.57 -5.34 -4.30
C ILE A 122 -25.65 -5.94 -5.22
N TRP A 123 -26.91 -5.49 -5.07
CA TRP A 123 -28.01 -5.95 -5.91
C TRP A 123 -27.85 -5.54 -7.37
N ASN A 124 -27.47 -4.27 -7.63
CA ASN A 124 -27.20 -3.76 -8.97
C ASN A 124 -26.07 -4.53 -9.66
N ALA A 125 -24.97 -4.78 -8.95
CA ALA A 125 -23.85 -5.57 -9.47
C ALA A 125 -24.25 -7.02 -9.76
N PHE A 126 -25.12 -7.62 -8.94
CA PHE A 126 -25.66 -8.96 -9.19
C PHE A 126 -26.47 -9.01 -10.49
N LEU A 127 -27.42 -8.08 -10.67
CA LEU A 127 -28.24 -8.00 -11.89
C LEU A 127 -27.38 -7.79 -13.15
N GLU A 128 -26.42 -6.87 -13.11
CA GLU A 128 -25.55 -6.59 -14.26
C GLU A 128 -24.67 -7.80 -14.63
N ASN A 129 -24.16 -8.53 -13.63
CA ASN A 129 -23.38 -9.75 -13.86
C ASN A 129 -24.24 -10.88 -14.42
N TRP A 130 -25.50 -10.98 -13.98
CA TRP A 130 -26.48 -11.94 -14.50
C TRP A 130 -26.80 -11.66 -15.97
N GLU A 131 -27.15 -10.41 -16.28
CA GLU A 131 -27.46 -9.97 -17.65
C GLU A 131 -26.29 -10.18 -18.62
N LYS A 132 -25.06 -9.93 -18.17
CA LYS A 132 -23.85 -10.07 -19.00
C LYS A 132 -23.28 -11.48 -19.02
N GLY A 133 -23.84 -12.41 -18.25
CA GLY A 133 -23.38 -13.80 -18.15
C GLY A 133 -21.93 -13.98 -17.68
N ARG A 134 -21.31 -12.93 -17.13
CA ARG A 134 -19.91 -12.91 -16.67
C ARG A 134 -19.72 -11.90 -15.55
N PHE A 135 -18.67 -12.06 -14.76
CA PHE A 135 -18.32 -11.09 -13.73
C PHE A 135 -17.78 -9.80 -14.37
N VAL A 136 -18.55 -8.72 -14.31
CA VAL A 136 -18.24 -7.40 -14.90
C VAL A 136 -18.02 -6.34 -13.85
N ARG A 137 -18.79 -6.37 -12.75
CA ARG A 137 -18.72 -5.38 -11.67
C ARG A 137 -18.74 -6.04 -10.29
N GLY A 138 -17.93 -5.51 -9.37
CA GLY A 138 -17.97 -5.86 -7.96
C GLY A 138 -18.72 -4.80 -7.16
N GLY A 139 -19.42 -5.21 -6.09
CA GLY A 139 -20.10 -4.31 -5.15
C GLY A 139 -19.45 -4.27 -3.77
N SER A 140 -18.11 -4.23 -3.70
CA SER A 140 -17.40 -4.16 -2.41
C SER A 140 -17.13 -2.72 -2.00
N THR A 141 -17.51 -2.36 -0.78
CA THR A 141 -17.37 -1.01 -0.20
C THR A 141 -15.93 -0.71 0.22
N ILE A 142 -15.63 0.56 0.51
CA ILE A 142 -14.32 0.99 1.03
C ILE A 142 -13.95 0.22 2.31
N THR A 143 -14.89 0.07 3.24
CA THR A 143 -14.66 -0.66 4.50
C THR A 143 -14.36 -2.15 4.27
N GLN A 144 -15.08 -2.79 3.34
CA GLN A 144 -14.80 -4.17 2.95
C GLN A 144 -13.40 -4.33 2.37
N GLN A 145 -12.99 -3.37 1.53
CA GLN A 145 -11.66 -3.36 0.95
C GLN A 145 -10.57 -3.11 2.00
N LEU A 146 -10.81 -2.22 2.97
CA LEU A 146 -9.91 -1.99 4.10
C LEU A 146 -9.75 -3.27 4.94
N ALA A 147 -10.86 -3.91 5.32
CA ALA A 147 -10.85 -5.16 6.07
C ALA A 147 -10.00 -6.24 5.35
N LYS A 148 -10.20 -6.36 4.04
CA LYS A 148 -9.43 -7.27 3.19
C LYS A 148 -7.94 -6.93 3.18
N ASN A 149 -7.58 -5.65 3.01
CA ASN A 149 -6.18 -5.25 2.84
C ASN A 149 -5.37 -5.30 4.14
N VAL A 150 -5.99 -4.98 5.28
CA VAL A 150 -5.33 -4.96 6.60
C VAL A 150 -5.21 -6.36 7.20
N PHE A 151 -6.27 -7.15 7.17
CA PHE A 151 -6.37 -8.36 8.00
C PHE A 151 -6.28 -9.67 7.22
N LEU A 152 -6.57 -9.67 5.92
CA LEU A 152 -6.77 -10.91 5.17
C LEU A 152 -5.74 -11.07 4.04
N TYR A 153 -5.42 -12.32 3.75
CA TYR A 153 -4.56 -12.67 2.61
C TYR A 153 -5.32 -12.49 1.28
N LYS A 154 -4.61 -12.17 0.19
CA LYS A 154 -5.22 -11.83 -1.13
C LYS A 154 -5.97 -12.98 -1.83
N LYS A 155 -5.83 -14.25 -1.42
CA LYS A 155 -6.43 -15.42 -2.10
C LYS A 155 -7.97 -15.37 -2.03
N LYS A 156 -8.63 -15.40 -3.19
CA LYS A 156 -10.09 -15.32 -3.31
C LYS A 156 -10.75 -16.66 -2.94
N THR A 157 -11.19 -16.80 -1.69
CA THR A 157 -12.03 -17.93 -1.24
C THR A 157 -13.34 -17.42 -0.63
N ILE A 158 -14.38 -18.25 -0.63
CA ILE A 158 -15.66 -17.94 0.04
C ILE A 158 -15.41 -17.71 1.54
N GLU A 159 -14.56 -18.53 2.14
CA GLU A 159 -14.13 -18.40 3.54
C GLU A 159 -13.50 -17.03 3.83
N ARG A 160 -12.59 -16.55 2.97
CA ARG A 160 -12.03 -15.20 3.13
C ARG A 160 -13.13 -14.14 3.04
N LYS A 161 -14.08 -14.28 2.12
CA LYS A 161 -15.16 -13.30 1.95
C LYS A 161 -16.12 -13.26 3.14
N THR A 162 -16.40 -14.40 3.79
CA THR A 162 -17.18 -14.41 5.04
C THR A 162 -16.44 -13.76 6.19
N LYS A 163 -15.12 -13.98 6.33
CA LYS A 163 -14.27 -13.26 7.29
C LYS A 163 -14.26 -11.75 7.04
N GLU A 164 -14.20 -11.33 5.78
CA GLU A 164 -14.26 -9.92 5.37
C GLU A 164 -15.57 -9.26 5.81
N VAL A 165 -16.72 -9.94 5.65
CA VAL A 165 -18.03 -9.43 6.11
C VAL A 165 -18.02 -9.17 7.62
N PHE A 166 -17.53 -10.13 8.42
CA PHE A 166 -17.47 -9.97 9.87
C PHE A 166 -16.55 -8.82 10.29
N LEU A 167 -15.36 -8.73 9.70
CA LEU A 167 -14.39 -7.67 9.98
C LEU A 167 -14.92 -6.29 9.55
N THR A 168 -15.62 -6.20 8.42
CA THR A 168 -16.25 -4.95 7.94
C THR A 168 -17.21 -4.40 8.98
N TYR A 169 -18.10 -5.26 9.49
CA TYR A 169 -19.06 -4.88 10.53
C TYR A 169 -18.36 -4.41 11.81
N GLN A 170 -17.31 -5.12 12.23
CA GLN A 170 -16.53 -4.76 13.41
C GLN A 170 -15.83 -3.40 13.23
N ILE A 171 -15.17 -3.17 12.09
CA ILE A 171 -14.46 -1.91 11.81
C ILE A 171 -15.41 -0.72 11.86
N GLU A 172 -16.58 -0.80 11.23
CA GLU A 172 -17.60 0.25 11.24
C GLU A 172 -18.11 0.60 12.65
N LYS A 173 -18.05 -0.34 13.59
CA LYS A 173 -18.38 -0.10 15.00
C LYS A 173 -17.22 0.48 15.81
N LEU A 174 -15.99 0.18 15.41
CA LEU A 174 -14.80 0.46 16.23
C LEU A 174 -14.20 1.84 15.95
N ILE A 175 -14.30 2.34 14.70
CA ILE A 175 -13.69 3.60 14.27
C ILE A 175 -14.64 4.41 13.37
N PRO A 176 -14.55 5.76 13.38
CA PRO A 176 -15.42 6.60 12.57
C PRO A 176 -15.10 6.53 11.07
N LYS A 177 -16.09 6.84 10.21
CA LYS A 177 -15.96 6.86 8.74
C LYS A 177 -14.75 7.61 8.21
N LYS A 178 -14.44 8.78 8.78
CA LYS A 178 -13.25 9.55 8.39
C LYS A 178 -11.95 8.77 8.63
N ARG A 179 -11.83 8.08 9.78
CA ARG A 179 -10.66 7.25 10.09
C ARG A 179 -10.60 6.01 9.19
N ILE A 180 -11.73 5.40 8.86
CA ILE A 180 -11.80 4.29 7.88
C ILE A 180 -11.25 4.75 6.53
N LEU A 181 -11.69 5.90 6.04
CA LEU A 181 -11.25 6.46 4.77
C LEU A 181 -9.76 6.80 4.78
N GLU A 182 -9.26 7.41 5.86
CA GLU A 182 -7.84 7.70 6.05
C GLU A 182 -6.98 6.43 5.99
N LEU A 183 -7.37 5.40 6.74
CA LEU A 183 -6.68 4.12 6.73
C LEU A 183 -6.74 3.47 5.35
N TYR A 184 -7.89 3.53 4.68
CA TYR A 184 -8.05 2.98 3.34
C TYR A 184 -7.10 3.65 2.33
N LEU A 185 -7.08 4.99 2.30
CA LEU A 185 -6.24 5.77 1.39
C LEU A 185 -4.75 5.53 1.61
N ASN A 186 -4.34 5.25 2.86
CA ASN A 186 -2.95 4.92 3.23
C ASN A 186 -2.59 3.43 3.08
N GLU A 187 -3.58 2.53 3.07
CA GLU A 187 -3.34 1.08 3.02
C GLU A 187 -3.49 0.48 1.62
N VAL A 188 -4.30 1.08 0.75
CA VAL A 188 -4.54 0.51 -0.59
C VAL A 188 -3.31 0.62 -1.50
N GLU A 189 -3.16 -0.36 -2.38
CA GLU A 189 -2.12 -0.41 -3.40
C GLU A 189 -2.55 0.48 -4.59
N TRP A 190 -1.67 1.37 -5.04
CA TRP A 190 -1.90 2.31 -6.16
C TRP A 190 -1.04 1.99 -7.38
N GLY A 191 -0.10 1.06 -7.25
CA GLY A 191 0.82 0.62 -8.28
C GLY A 191 1.65 -0.55 -7.74
N ASP A 192 2.54 -1.12 -8.54
CA ASP A 192 3.33 -2.27 -8.08
C ASP A 192 4.24 -1.90 -6.91
N GLY A 193 3.97 -2.43 -5.72
CA GLY A 193 4.73 -2.10 -4.51
C GLY A 193 4.45 -0.69 -3.95
N LEU A 194 3.52 0.07 -4.55
CA LEU A 194 3.20 1.44 -4.17
C LEU A 194 1.91 1.46 -3.34
N TYR A 195 2.04 1.81 -2.06
CA TYR A 195 0.95 1.77 -1.09
C TYR A 195 0.74 3.16 -0.50
N GLY A 196 -0.52 3.53 -0.29
CA GLY A 196 -0.84 4.85 0.22
C GLY A 196 -0.84 5.95 -0.84
N ILE A 197 -1.79 6.87 -0.69
CA ILE A 197 -2.07 7.91 -1.68
C ILE A 197 -0.95 8.93 -1.83
N GLU A 198 -0.21 9.21 -0.75
CA GLU A 198 0.93 10.13 -0.80
C GLU A 198 2.07 9.58 -1.65
N ALA A 199 2.39 8.31 -1.47
CA ALA A 199 3.38 7.63 -2.31
C ALA A 199 2.92 7.62 -3.78
N ALA A 200 1.63 7.38 -4.04
CA ALA A 200 1.05 7.44 -5.39
C ALA A 200 1.18 8.83 -6.03
N SER A 201 0.82 9.87 -5.30
CA SER A 201 0.84 11.26 -5.76
C SER A 201 2.26 11.69 -6.16
N ARG A 202 3.25 11.41 -5.31
CA ARG A 202 4.66 11.70 -5.59
C ARG A 202 5.20 10.87 -6.76
N PHE A 203 4.80 9.60 -6.85
CA PHE A 203 5.28 8.70 -7.89
C PHE A 203 4.79 9.10 -9.30
N TYR A 204 3.49 9.41 -9.43
CA TYR A 204 2.87 9.70 -10.72
C TYR A 204 3.01 11.16 -11.14
N PHE A 205 2.97 12.10 -10.20
CA PHE A 205 2.86 13.54 -10.47
C PHE A 205 3.95 14.40 -9.85
N ASP A 206 4.84 13.83 -9.03
CA ASP A 206 5.83 14.59 -8.25
C ASP A 206 5.21 15.66 -7.34
N LYS A 207 4.04 15.34 -6.80
CA LYS A 207 3.21 16.23 -5.98
C LYS A 207 2.83 15.57 -4.67
N HIS A 208 2.64 16.37 -3.63
CA HIS A 208 1.98 15.93 -2.42
C HIS A 208 0.48 15.67 -2.68
N ALA A 209 -0.15 14.79 -1.89
CA ALA A 209 -1.56 14.44 -2.04
C ALA A 209 -2.51 15.66 -1.89
N TYR A 210 -2.11 16.70 -1.15
CA TYR A 210 -2.87 17.95 -1.05
C TYR A 210 -2.80 18.82 -2.32
N GLU A 211 -1.80 18.63 -3.18
CA GLU A 211 -1.57 19.40 -4.42
C GLU A 211 -2.23 18.76 -5.65
N ILE A 212 -2.74 17.55 -5.52
CA ILE A 212 -3.37 16.80 -6.60
C ILE A 212 -4.67 17.49 -7.03
N ASN A 213 -4.71 17.89 -8.31
CA ASN A 213 -5.89 18.55 -8.88
C ASN A 213 -6.99 17.56 -9.27
N LEU A 214 -8.14 18.06 -9.70
CA LEU A 214 -9.32 17.24 -10.05
C LEU A 214 -9.07 16.21 -11.17
N SER A 215 -8.33 16.58 -12.21
CA SER A 215 -8.06 15.68 -13.33
C SER A 215 -7.13 14.54 -12.90
N GLU A 216 -6.06 14.89 -12.16
CA GLU A 216 -5.10 13.94 -11.58
C GLU A 216 -5.77 13.05 -10.51
N SER A 217 -6.71 13.61 -9.73
CA SER A 217 -7.52 12.89 -8.75
C SER A 217 -8.30 11.74 -9.38
N ALA A 218 -9.00 12.04 -10.48
CA ALA A 218 -9.77 11.05 -11.21
C ALA A 218 -8.87 10.04 -11.95
N ILE A 219 -7.64 10.41 -12.33
CA ILE A 219 -6.62 9.45 -12.79
C ILE A 219 -6.30 8.45 -11.67
N LEU A 220 -5.89 8.92 -10.48
CA LEU A 220 -5.52 8.02 -9.37
C LEU A 220 -6.69 7.10 -8.97
N ALA A 221 -7.89 7.67 -8.80
CA ALA A 221 -9.08 6.89 -8.47
C ALA A 221 -9.42 5.85 -9.54
N SER A 222 -9.14 6.11 -10.83
CA SER A 222 -9.39 5.16 -11.91
C SER A 222 -8.56 3.87 -11.83
N MET A 223 -7.46 3.91 -11.07
CA MET A 223 -6.47 2.84 -10.98
C MET A 223 -6.84 1.78 -9.93
N LEU A 224 -7.53 2.20 -8.86
CA LEU A 224 -7.80 1.41 -7.66
C LEU A 224 -8.35 0.00 -7.90
N PRO A 225 -9.26 -0.25 -8.87
CA PRO A 225 -9.81 -1.60 -9.05
C PRO A 225 -8.78 -2.64 -9.49
N ASN A 226 -7.73 -2.20 -10.20
CA ASN A 226 -6.62 -3.06 -10.60
C ASN A 226 -5.38 -2.20 -10.92
N PRO A 227 -4.61 -1.78 -9.90
CA PRO A 227 -3.59 -0.75 -10.06
C PRO A 227 -2.47 -1.15 -11.02
N LYS A 228 -2.07 -2.42 -11.01
CA LYS A 228 -1.05 -2.97 -11.93
C LYS A 228 -1.53 -3.00 -13.39
N TYR A 229 -2.83 -3.15 -13.61
CA TYR A 229 -3.41 -3.17 -14.95
C TYR A 229 -3.70 -1.76 -15.46
N PHE A 230 -4.27 -0.89 -14.62
CA PHE A 230 -4.58 0.50 -14.91
C PHE A 230 -3.40 1.42 -14.62
N ASP A 231 -2.22 1.04 -15.10
CA ASP A 231 -1.01 1.85 -14.97
C ASP A 231 -0.98 2.88 -16.11
N PRO A 232 -0.99 4.20 -15.83
CA PRO A 232 -1.00 5.24 -16.86
C PRO A 232 0.26 5.22 -17.74
N TYR A 233 1.39 4.71 -17.24
CA TYR A 233 2.59 4.55 -18.06
C TYR A 233 2.48 3.43 -19.09
N LYS A 234 1.61 2.44 -18.85
CA LYS A 234 1.44 1.26 -19.72
C LYS A 234 0.16 1.31 -20.56
N ARG A 235 -0.90 1.93 -20.04
CA ARG A 235 -2.26 1.87 -20.61
C ARG A 235 -3.00 3.20 -20.53
N LEU A 236 -2.32 4.30 -20.83
CA LEU A 236 -2.89 5.65 -20.73
C LEU A 236 -4.30 5.79 -21.34
N PRO A 237 -4.60 5.30 -22.57
CA PRO A 237 -5.95 5.47 -23.14
C PRO A 237 -7.06 4.81 -22.30
N ARG A 238 -6.77 3.68 -21.63
CA ARG A 238 -7.75 3.00 -20.77
C ARG A 238 -7.95 3.71 -19.45
N VAL A 239 -6.87 4.26 -18.90
CA VAL A 239 -6.90 5.07 -17.68
C VAL A 239 -7.69 6.35 -17.93
N ILE A 240 -7.42 7.06 -19.03
CA ILE A 240 -8.18 8.26 -19.43
C ILE A 240 -9.67 7.97 -19.60
N LYS A 241 -10.03 6.89 -20.29
CA LYS A 241 -11.46 6.52 -20.45
C LYS A 241 -12.17 6.32 -19.11
N ARG A 242 -11.48 5.75 -18.11
CA ARG A 242 -12.03 5.57 -16.76
C ARG A 242 -12.06 6.87 -15.98
N GLN A 243 -11.03 7.70 -16.10
CA GLN A 243 -10.97 9.03 -15.51
C GLN A 243 -12.15 9.89 -16.00
N GLN A 244 -12.42 9.92 -17.31
CA GLN A 244 -13.59 10.62 -17.88
C GLN A 244 -14.91 10.10 -17.29
N LYS A 245 -15.03 8.79 -17.10
CA LYS A 245 -16.23 8.21 -16.47
C LYS A 245 -16.37 8.62 -15.00
N ILE A 246 -15.28 8.67 -14.25
CA ILE A 246 -15.30 9.13 -12.85
C ILE A 246 -15.68 10.61 -12.78
N LEU A 247 -15.08 11.47 -13.61
CA LEU A 247 -15.45 12.88 -13.70
C LEU A 247 -16.93 13.06 -14.04
N GLN A 248 -17.46 12.25 -14.95
CA GLN A 248 -18.88 12.27 -15.29
C GLN A 248 -19.75 11.91 -14.07
N LEU A 249 -19.39 10.85 -13.34
CA LEU A 249 -20.10 10.46 -12.12
C LEU A 249 -20.01 11.53 -11.02
N MET A 250 -18.87 12.22 -10.90
CA MET A 250 -18.71 13.34 -9.96
C MET A 250 -19.61 14.51 -10.34
N LEU A 251 -19.78 14.82 -11.62
CA LEU A 251 -20.70 15.84 -12.11
C LEU A 251 -22.16 15.44 -11.84
N GLU A 252 -22.54 14.21 -12.18
CA GLU A 252 -23.89 13.66 -11.93
C GLU A 252 -24.24 13.65 -10.44
N GLY A 253 -23.26 13.32 -9.60
CA GLY A 253 -23.35 13.36 -8.14
C GLY A 253 -23.22 14.77 -7.53
N LYS A 254 -23.15 15.83 -8.36
CA LYS A 254 -23.02 17.25 -7.95
C LYS A 254 -21.82 17.55 -7.04
N LYS A 255 -20.75 16.73 -7.14
CA LYS A 255 -19.49 16.96 -6.43
C LYS A 255 -18.63 18.02 -7.11
N ILE A 256 -18.83 18.21 -8.40
CA ILE A 256 -18.15 19.22 -9.21
C ILE A 256 -19.16 19.95 -10.09
N THR A 257 -18.83 21.17 -10.45
CA THR A 257 -19.58 21.98 -11.40
C THR A 257 -19.29 21.57 -12.84
N LYS A 258 -20.14 22.01 -13.78
CA LYS A 258 -19.91 21.80 -15.21
C LYS A 258 -18.61 22.46 -15.68
N ASP A 259 -18.26 23.63 -15.16
CA ASP A 259 -17.01 24.32 -15.52
C ASP A 259 -15.78 23.54 -15.04
N GLU A 260 -15.79 23.04 -13.80
CA GLU A 260 -14.71 22.18 -13.28
C GLU A 260 -14.58 20.88 -14.06
N TYR A 261 -15.70 20.27 -14.46
CA TYR A 261 -15.72 19.07 -15.31
C TYR A 261 -15.03 19.33 -16.66
N GLU A 262 -15.41 20.39 -17.38
CA GLU A 262 -14.81 20.74 -18.67
C GLU A 262 -13.32 21.10 -18.53
N LYS A 263 -12.94 21.84 -17.48
CA LYS A 263 -11.53 22.13 -17.18
C LYS A 263 -10.72 20.85 -16.91
N ALA A 264 -11.28 19.92 -16.14
CA ALA A 264 -10.61 18.66 -15.81
C ALA A 264 -10.46 17.74 -17.04
N LEU A 265 -11.45 17.72 -17.94
CA LEU A 265 -11.37 16.98 -19.21
C LEU A 265 -10.29 17.53 -20.14
N ASN A 266 -10.15 18.86 -20.21
CA ASN A 266 -9.19 19.54 -21.08
C ASN A 266 -7.81 19.74 -20.43
N TYR A 267 -7.63 19.33 -19.17
CA TYR A 267 -6.34 19.42 -18.50
C TYR A 267 -5.30 18.55 -19.21
N LYS A 268 -4.18 19.16 -19.59
CA LYS A 268 -3.04 18.44 -20.14
C LYS A 268 -2.38 17.62 -19.03
N LEU A 269 -2.63 16.31 -19.02
CA LEU A 269 -2.03 15.40 -18.05
C LEU A 269 -0.50 15.41 -18.19
N ILE A 270 0.19 15.78 -17.12
CA ILE A 270 1.65 15.71 -17.01
C ILE A 270 1.97 14.61 -16.01
N LEU A 271 2.43 13.47 -16.51
CA LEU A 271 3.03 12.44 -15.67
C LEU A 271 4.50 12.79 -15.45
N ARG A 272 5.04 12.43 -14.28
CA ARG A 272 6.47 12.57 -14.00
C ARG A 272 7.30 11.86 -15.09
N GLU A 273 8.24 12.57 -15.72
CA GLU A 273 8.91 12.16 -16.96
C GLU A 273 9.89 10.97 -16.85
N GLU A 274 10.02 10.30 -15.71
CA GLU A 274 11.01 9.23 -15.59
C GLU A 274 10.57 7.93 -16.27
N LYS A 275 11.40 7.44 -17.21
CA LYS A 275 11.23 6.22 -18.01
C LYS A 275 10.66 5.07 -17.16
N ALA A 276 9.37 4.79 -17.34
CA ALA A 276 8.60 3.82 -16.58
C ALA A 276 9.24 2.42 -16.52
N GLU A 277 10.04 2.04 -17.52
CA GLU A 277 10.74 0.76 -17.59
C GLU A 277 11.84 0.59 -16.52
N LYS A 278 12.40 1.68 -15.97
CA LYS A 278 13.50 1.61 -15.00
C LYS A 278 13.06 1.43 -13.54
N ARG A 279 11.77 1.66 -13.23
CA ARG A 279 11.27 1.82 -11.84
C ARG A 279 10.56 0.60 -11.25
N PHE A 280 10.10 -0.35 -12.07
CA PHE A 280 9.24 -1.45 -11.61
C PHE A 280 9.95 -2.60 -10.89
N ASN A 281 11.27 -2.52 -10.69
CA ASN A 281 11.95 -3.43 -9.79
C ASN A 281 12.23 -2.70 -8.48
N ILE A 282 11.69 -3.19 -7.36
CA ILE A 282 11.92 -2.65 -6.01
C ILE A 282 13.44 -2.56 -5.71
N GLU A 283 14.23 -3.48 -6.30
CA GLU A 283 15.70 -3.43 -6.24
C GLU A 283 16.31 -2.20 -6.96
N ASN A 284 15.70 -1.69 -8.03
CA ASN A 284 16.21 -0.51 -8.76
C ASN A 284 15.86 0.82 -8.08
N LEU A 285 14.78 0.87 -7.27
CA LEU A 285 14.44 2.04 -6.46
C LEU A 285 15.48 2.29 -5.36
N LYS A 286 16.17 1.23 -4.94
CA LYS A 286 17.10 1.25 -3.82
C LYS A 286 18.44 1.95 -4.15
N TYR A 287 18.92 1.89 -5.40
CA TYR A 287 20.27 2.37 -5.73
C TYR A 287 20.49 3.08 -7.09
N LYS A 288 19.51 3.18 -8.00
CA LYS A 288 19.86 3.43 -9.43
C LYS A 288 19.29 4.69 -10.10
N ASN A 289 18.46 5.48 -9.43
CA ASN A 289 17.68 6.51 -10.14
C ASN A 289 18.38 7.86 -10.37
N ASN A 290 19.56 8.09 -9.80
CA ASN A 290 20.37 9.26 -10.13
C ASN A 290 21.83 8.92 -9.85
N LYS A 291 22.65 8.79 -10.91
CA LYS A 291 24.04 8.31 -10.84
C LYS A 291 24.82 9.16 -9.81
N GLU A 292 24.60 10.47 -9.92
CA GLU A 292 25.11 11.56 -9.11
C GLU A 292 24.90 11.37 -7.60
N THR A 293 23.81 10.71 -7.18
CA THR A 293 23.48 10.51 -5.74
C THR A 293 23.64 9.06 -5.28
N ALA A 294 24.03 8.14 -6.17
CA ALA A 294 24.10 6.72 -5.87
C ALA A 294 25.09 6.44 -4.73
N CYS A 295 26.22 7.16 -4.74
CA CYS A 295 27.23 7.09 -3.69
C CYS A 295 26.65 7.44 -2.31
N TYR A 296 26.03 8.62 -2.19
CA TYR A 296 25.42 9.07 -0.94
C TYR A 296 24.37 8.08 -0.44
N LYS A 297 23.48 7.62 -1.33
CA LYS A 297 22.40 6.69 -0.99
C LYS A 297 22.91 5.38 -0.43
N GLN A 298 24.00 4.87 -0.96
CA GLN A 298 24.60 3.65 -0.46
C GLN A 298 25.21 3.84 0.92
N LEU A 299 26.06 4.86 1.06
CA LEU A 299 26.78 5.09 2.30
C LEU A 299 25.85 5.47 3.46
N ILE A 300 24.81 6.26 3.18
CA ILE A 300 23.82 6.56 4.21
C ILE A 300 22.96 5.35 4.54
N GLU A 301 22.62 4.47 3.58
CA GLU A 301 21.90 3.23 3.90
C GLU A 301 22.72 2.34 4.83
N GLU A 302 24.00 2.14 4.53
CA GLU A 302 24.94 1.35 5.34
C GLU A 302 25.04 1.92 6.77
N TYR A 303 25.23 3.23 6.90
CA TYR A 303 25.25 3.91 8.19
C TYR A 303 23.93 3.76 8.97
N LEU A 304 22.78 3.92 8.30
CA LEU A 304 21.47 3.81 8.92
C LEU A 304 21.15 2.36 9.33
N LEU A 305 21.61 1.38 8.55
CA LEU A 305 21.49 -0.04 8.89
C LEU A 305 22.26 -0.37 10.16
N GLU A 306 23.51 0.08 10.27
CA GLU A 306 24.33 -0.11 11.47
C GLU A 306 23.69 0.56 12.69
N ARG A 307 23.18 1.79 12.51
CA ARG A 307 22.62 2.58 13.61
C ARG A 307 21.23 2.12 14.09
N PHE A 308 20.36 1.69 13.17
CA PHE A 308 18.94 1.45 13.47
C PHE A 308 18.49 -0.01 13.30
N GLY A 309 19.26 -0.82 12.57
CA GLY A 309 18.87 -2.16 12.17
C GLY A 309 17.86 -2.18 11.03
N GLU A 310 17.71 -3.36 10.42
CA GLU A 310 16.90 -3.60 9.22
C GLU A 310 15.43 -3.22 9.40
N ASP A 311 14.78 -3.71 10.46
CA ASP A 311 13.34 -3.48 10.68
C ASP A 311 13.01 -2.00 10.82
N ARG A 312 13.81 -1.25 11.59
CA ARG A 312 13.55 0.17 11.83
C ARG A 312 13.80 1.00 10.57
N LEU A 313 14.81 0.66 9.77
CA LEU A 313 15.08 1.35 8.51
C LEU A 313 14.00 1.09 7.47
N TYR A 314 13.61 -0.17 7.23
CA TYR A 314 12.74 -0.51 6.10
C TYR A 314 11.24 -0.52 6.44
N ARG A 315 10.86 -0.52 7.72
CA ARG A 315 9.46 -0.58 8.15
C ARG A 315 9.08 0.50 9.16
N GLY A 316 10.06 1.19 9.74
CA GLY A 316 9.86 2.11 10.85
C GLY A 316 9.35 3.51 10.48
N GLY A 317 9.33 3.89 9.20
CA GLY A 317 8.84 5.20 8.77
C GLY A 317 9.66 6.38 9.30
N LEU A 318 10.98 6.25 9.35
CA LEU A 318 11.84 7.33 9.84
C LEU A 318 11.80 8.51 8.86
N LYS A 319 11.82 9.74 9.40
CA LYS A 319 12.11 10.93 8.61
C LYS A 319 13.46 11.46 9.02
N ILE A 320 14.39 11.55 8.07
CA ILE A 320 15.79 11.84 8.34
C ILE A 320 16.17 13.08 7.56
N LYS A 321 16.35 14.19 8.26
CA LYS A 321 16.87 15.43 7.66
C LYS A 321 18.39 15.41 7.72
N THR A 322 19.02 15.82 6.64
CA THR A 322 20.47 15.71 6.46
C THR A 322 21.07 17.06 6.07
N GLY A 323 22.37 17.22 6.30
CA GLY A 323 23.12 18.36 5.80
C GLY A 323 23.40 18.32 4.30
N PHE A 324 23.13 17.18 3.66
CA PHE A 324 23.42 16.96 2.26
C PHE A 324 22.62 17.94 1.38
N ASP A 325 23.25 18.43 0.33
CA ASP A 325 22.67 19.34 -0.65
C ASP A 325 22.78 18.71 -2.04
N ILE A 326 21.63 18.35 -2.62
CA ILE A 326 21.57 17.66 -3.90
C ILE A 326 22.07 18.53 -5.06
N GLU A 327 21.89 19.85 -4.99
CA GLU A 327 22.30 20.76 -6.06
C GLU A 327 23.82 20.94 -6.06
N VAL A 328 24.39 21.11 -4.87
CA VAL A 328 25.85 21.13 -4.67
C VAL A 328 26.45 19.81 -5.14
N ASN A 329 25.88 18.68 -4.71
CA ASN A 329 26.37 17.36 -5.10
C ASN A 329 26.33 17.16 -6.62
N ASN A 330 25.21 17.47 -7.28
CA ASN A 330 25.08 17.35 -8.73
C ASN A 330 26.10 18.23 -9.49
N THR A 331 26.40 19.43 -8.99
CA THR A 331 27.41 20.30 -9.60
C THR A 331 28.80 19.68 -9.48
N ILE A 332 29.14 19.15 -8.30
CA ILE A 332 30.43 18.48 -8.08
C ILE A 332 30.52 17.18 -8.90
N SER A 333 29.46 16.37 -8.98
CA SER A 333 29.39 15.15 -9.81
C SER A 333 29.62 15.42 -11.30
N LYS A 334 29.32 16.62 -11.80
CA LYS A 334 29.59 16.98 -13.21
C LYS A 334 31.06 17.26 -13.47
N ILE A 335 31.78 17.77 -12.45
CA ILE A 335 33.22 18.05 -12.51
C ILE A 335 34.01 16.77 -12.29
N ILE A 336 33.54 15.91 -11.38
CA ILE A 336 34.19 14.66 -11.01
C ILE A 336 33.58 13.50 -11.79
N ALA A 337 34.35 12.86 -12.68
CA ALA A 337 33.88 11.66 -13.37
C ALA A 337 33.77 10.46 -12.41
N GLU A 338 32.54 10.08 -12.06
CA GLU A 338 32.29 8.88 -11.23
C GLU A 338 32.77 7.60 -11.90
N ASN A 339 33.73 6.90 -11.27
CA ASN A 339 34.43 5.76 -11.86
C ASN A 339 34.88 4.70 -10.83
N SER A 340 34.04 4.28 -9.87
CA SER A 340 34.40 3.16 -9.00
C SER A 340 33.29 2.16 -8.72
N SER A 341 33.64 0.87 -8.82
CA SER A 341 32.84 -0.29 -8.43
C SER A 341 33.16 -0.80 -7.01
N LYS A 342 34.19 -0.26 -6.34
CA LYS A 342 34.53 -0.58 -4.95
C LYS A 342 34.86 0.71 -4.20
N ILE A 343 33.95 1.14 -3.33
CA ILE A 343 34.06 2.39 -2.57
C ILE A 343 35.06 2.16 -1.44
N VAL A 344 36.23 2.80 -1.54
CA VAL A 344 37.22 2.83 -0.46
C VAL A 344 37.40 4.27 0.01
N ASN A 345 37.46 5.21 -0.94
CA ASN A 345 37.62 6.63 -0.67
C ASN A 345 36.47 7.44 -1.26
N VAL A 346 36.16 8.56 -0.60
CA VAL A 346 35.12 9.49 -1.00
C VAL A 346 35.65 10.92 -1.01
N PHE A 347 35.23 11.71 -2.01
CA PHE A 347 35.45 13.14 -2.05
C PHE A 347 34.26 13.81 -1.37
N VAL A 348 34.52 14.59 -0.31
CA VAL A 348 33.47 15.29 0.43
C VAL A 348 33.63 16.80 0.35
N ALA A 349 32.50 17.49 0.36
CA ALA A 349 32.43 18.93 0.64
C ALA A 349 31.76 19.13 2.00
N LEU A 350 32.44 19.82 2.90
CA LEU A 350 31.94 20.12 4.25
C LEU A 350 31.76 21.62 4.47
N GLU A 351 30.67 22.00 5.13
CA GLU A 351 30.51 23.33 5.72
C GLU A 351 30.65 23.19 7.24
N GLY A 352 31.82 23.55 7.77
CA GLY A 352 32.22 23.12 9.12
C GLY A 352 32.32 21.60 9.19
N ASP A 353 31.53 20.97 10.06
CA ASP A 353 31.43 19.50 10.19
C ASP A 353 30.24 18.90 9.44
N ILE A 354 29.41 19.73 8.79
CA ILE A 354 28.19 19.30 8.12
C ILE A 354 28.52 18.84 6.69
N LEU A 355 28.22 17.57 6.40
CA LEU A 355 28.36 17.00 5.06
C LEU A 355 27.38 17.64 4.07
N LYS A 356 27.90 18.32 3.03
CA LYS A 356 27.10 18.93 1.95
C LYS A 356 27.06 18.08 0.69
N SER A 357 28.14 17.39 0.37
CA SER A 357 28.24 16.57 -0.84
C SER A 357 29.20 15.40 -0.61
N ILE A 358 28.94 14.29 -1.29
CA ILE A 358 29.80 13.11 -1.27
C ILE A 358 29.83 12.43 -2.64
N ILE A 359 31.03 12.27 -3.18
CA ILE A 359 31.26 11.62 -4.47
C ILE A 359 32.17 10.42 -4.26
N CYS A 360 31.74 9.27 -4.76
CA CYS A 360 32.53 8.06 -4.74
C CYS A 360 33.56 8.15 -5.86
N ILE A 361 34.84 8.11 -5.48
CA ILE A 361 35.95 8.41 -6.38
C ILE A 361 36.98 7.28 -6.38
N ASN A 362 37.75 7.25 -7.46
CA ASN A 362 39.03 6.56 -7.53
C ASN A 362 40.04 7.52 -8.16
N ILE A 363 40.31 8.64 -7.47
CA ILE A 363 41.21 9.70 -7.92
C ILE A 363 42.38 9.85 -6.94
N THR A 364 43.47 10.41 -7.44
CA THR A 364 44.70 10.68 -6.68
C THR A 364 44.64 12.03 -5.95
N GLU A 365 45.51 12.24 -4.96
CA GLU A 365 45.64 13.53 -4.26
C GLU A 365 45.94 14.69 -5.23
N SER A 366 46.76 14.46 -6.26
CA SER A 366 47.12 15.47 -7.26
C SER A 366 45.91 15.96 -8.08
N GLU A 367 44.99 15.06 -8.42
CA GLU A 367 43.74 15.40 -9.11
C GLU A 367 42.79 16.19 -8.20
N THR A 368 42.85 15.94 -6.89
CA THR A 368 42.01 16.58 -5.87
C THR A 368 42.28 18.08 -5.78
N ASP A 369 43.55 18.49 -5.78
CA ASP A 369 43.92 19.92 -5.71
C ASP A 369 43.46 20.71 -6.94
N LYS A 370 43.47 20.07 -8.12
CA LYS A 370 42.95 20.67 -9.35
C LYS A 370 41.44 20.87 -9.25
N ILE A 371 40.70 19.85 -8.81
CA ILE A 371 39.24 19.90 -8.61
C ILE A 371 38.89 20.95 -7.56
N ARG A 372 39.63 21.01 -6.45
CA ARG A 372 39.41 22.01 -5.38
C ARG A 372 39.50 23.43 -5.93
N LYS A 373 40.56 23.75 -6.66
CA LYS A 373 40.75 25.09 -7.25
C LYS A 373 39.65 25.43 -8.26
N GLU A 374 39.21 24.45 -9.05
CA GLU A 374 38.09 24.64 -9.99
C GLU A 374 36.78 24.95 -9.24
N LEU A 375 36.48 24.21 -8.17
CA LEU A 375 35.30 24.44 -7.33
C LEU A 375 35.33 25.79 -6.61
N GLU A 376 36.47 26.18 -6.03
CA GLU A 376 36.63 27.49 -5.40
C GLU A 376 36.42 28.65 -6.40
N SER A 377 36.79 28.44 -7.67
CA SER A 377 36.59 29.45 -8.73
C SER A 377 35.12 29.69 -9.11
N LEU A 378 34.22 28.77 -8.76
CA LEU A 378 32.77 28.94 -8.98
C LEU A 378 32.16 30.00 -8.06
N GLY A 379 32.85 30.40 -6.99
CA GLY A 379 32.36 31.35 -6.00
C GLY A 379 31.38 30.73 -5.01
N PRO A 380 30.62 31.54 -4.24
CA PRO A 380 29.69 31.04 -3.23
C PRO A 380 28.59 30.13 -3.80
N PRO A 381 28.21 29.05 -3.08
CA PRO A 381 28.75 28.63 -1.79
C PRO A 381 30.02 27.76 -1.88
N TYR A 382 30.46 27.39 -3.09
CA TYR A 382 31.53 26.42 -3.32
C TYR A 382 32.87 26.83 -2.71
N ASN A 383 33.22 28.12 -2.74
CA ASN A 383 34.45 28.63 -2.14
C ASN A 383 34.46 28.67 -0.60
N PHE A 384 33.34 28.33 0.06
CA PHE A 384 33.25 28.24 1.53
C PHE A 384 33.37 26.80 2.05
N TYR A 385 33.31 25.80 1.16
CA TYR A 385 33.38 24.40 1.57
C TYR A 385 34.81 23.93 1.75
N ASN A 386 35.01 23.07 2.75
CA ASN A 386 36.25 22.32 2.92
C ASN A 386 36.18 21.02 2.11
N TYR A 387 37.08 20.87 1.14
CA TYR A 387 37.14 19.73 0.24
C TYR A 387 38.28 18.78 0.61
N LYS A 388 37.95 17.51 0.87
CA LYS A 388 38.92 16.47 1.24
C LYS A 388 38.53 15.11 0.68
N ILE A 389 39.55 14.26 0.51
CA ILE A 389 39.36 12.82 0.37
C ILE A 389 39.43 12.22 1.76
N ILE A 390 38.44 11.41 2.10
CA ILE A 390 38.41 10.63 3.34
C ILE A 390 38.06 9.18 3.02
N ASN A 391 38.32 8.28 3.97
CA ASN A 391 37.79 6.94 3.91
C ASN A 391 36.27 6.97 4.20
N ALA A 392 35.54 6.01 3.66
CA ALA A 392 34.09 5.93 3.81
C ALA A 392 33.63 5.75 5.27
N ASP A 393 34.45 5.15 6.13
CA ASP A 393 34.19 5.01 7.57
C ASP A 393 34.39 6.32 8.37
N GLU A 394 35.06 7.31 7.79
CA GLU A 394 35.35 8.61 8.41
C GLU A 394 34.30 9.69 8.08
N ILE A 395 33.22 9.34 7.38
CA ILE A 395 32.20 10.30 6.95
C ILE A 395 31.51 10.92 8.19
N PRO A 396 31.48 12.26 8.31
CA PRO A 396 30.81 12.92 9.42
C PRO A 396 29.30 12.88 9.20
N TRP A 397 28.63 11.94 9.88
CA TRP A 397 27.18 11.85 9.94
C TRP A 397 26.57 12.74 11.05
N ASP A 398 27.42 13.53 11.72
CA ASP A 398 27.06 14.49 12.75
C ASP A 398 26.33 15.68 12.11
N GLY A 399 25.00 15.60 12.09
CA GLY A 399 24.13 16.51 11.35
C GLY A 399 22.83 15.86 10.85
N LEU A 400 22.72 14.53 10.98
CA LEU A 400 21.47 13.82 10.75
C LEU A 400 20.48 14.10 11.88
N ILE A 401 19.34 14.72 11.54
CA ILE A 401 18.23 14.97 12.45
C ILE A 401 17.15 13.93 12.19
N LEU A 402 16.90 13.10 13.20
CA LEU A 402 15.81 12.15 13.19
C LEU A 402 14.52 12.85 13.62
N GLU A 403 13.62 13.03 12.68
CA GLU A 403 12.23 13.32 12.98
C GLU A 403 11.51 11.99 13.14
N THR A 404 11.37 11.55 14.40
CA THR A 404 10.41 10.49 14.67
C THR A 404 9.02 11.04 14.34
N PRO A 405 8.19 10.36 13.53
CA PRO A 405 6.82 10.79 13.37
C PRO A 405 6.22 10.93 14.76
N GLY A 406 5.84 12.17 15.11
CA GLY A 406 5.29 12.50 16.42
C GLY A 406 4.18 11.51 16.75
N LYS A 407 4.04 11.14 18.03
CA LYS A 407 2.95 10.27 18.53
C LYS A 407 1.68 10.61 17.75
N GLN A 408 1.34 9.78 16.76
CA GLN A 408 0.18 10.01 15.91
C GLN A 408 -1.01 10.06 16.86
N VAL A 409 -1.73 11.17 16.80
CA VAL A 409 -2.78 11.56 17.74
C VAL A 409 -3.71 10.36 17.95
N SER A 410 -3.77 9.93 19.22
CA SER A 410 -4.59 8.83 19.73
C SER A 410 -6.08 9.06 19.54
#